data_AF-A0A3D9L5Q8-F1
#
_entry.id   AF-A0A3D9L5Q8-F1
#
_cell.length_a   1.000
_cell.length_b   1.000
_cell.length_c   1.000
_cell.angle_alpha   90.00
_cell.angle_beta   90.00
_cell.angle_gamma   90.00
#
_symmetry.space_group_name_H-M   'P 1'
#
loop_
_entity.id
_entity.type
_entity.pdbx_description
1 polymer ?
#
loop_
_entity_poly.entity_id
_entity_poly.type
_entity_poly.pdbx_seq_one_letter_code
_entity_poly.pdbx_strand_id
1 'polypeptide(L)'
;MERQLIDIVLILLPLSFISERMANIFKLLLPSRLFGNLRHKEESYQYEKRRELKVMLVSLLAGQLVAFGTGANLFEIFDGGTFGWRGFSWNAVWGCFFTGFFLSWGSKFWHDLLDILLEVKNTKKALNQTRQAEVKLKQTEIAREIEKGGLEHMMPEPATDTTPAKARPKEDPHTLKRLQKLHPDLREEALKIYQDVLDRHISIRVTDTLRTFEEQEALYAKGRTQPGRIVTHARAGESYHNYGLGVDFCLLLNGSRQVSWDRTLDLDGDQLHDWDEVVAVFKHYGWEWGGDWTRFKDYPHFQKTFGHSTAALRKLHDAGKLTDDHYVILPQS
;
A
#
# COMPACT_ATOMS: atom_id res chain seq x y z
N MET A 1 27.38 4.10 1.14
CA MET A 1 26.14 4.08 0.34
C MET A 1 25.93 5.39 -0.42
N GLU A 2 25.84 6.55 0.26
CA GLU A 2 25.61 7.84 -0.43
C GLU A 2 26.70 8.22 -1.45
N ARG A 3 27.98 8.07 -1.10
CA ARG A 3 29.11 8.35 -2.01
C ARG A 3 29.13 7.45 -3.26
N GLN A 4 28.84 6.16 -3.06
CA GLN A 4 28.76 5.19 -4.17
C GLN A 4 27.57 5.49 -5.09
N LEU A 5 26.44 5.91 -4.53
CA LEU A 5 25.26 6.31 -5.31
C LEU A 5 25.56 7.56 -6.16
N ILE A 6 26.27 8.54 -5.60
CA ILE A 6 26.70 9.75 -6.32
C ILE A 6 27.65 9.38 -7.48
N ASP A 7 28.64 8.51 -7.24
CA ASP A 7 29.60 8.09 -8.28
C ASP A 7 28.92 7.33 -9.43
N ILE A 8 27.95 6.45 -9.11
CA ILE A 8 27.14 5.74 -10.10
C ILE A 8 26.34 6.73 -10.97
N VAL A 9 25.68 7.72 -10.34
CA VAL A 9 24.91 8.73 -11.06
C VAL A 9 25.81 9.59 -11.95
N LEU A 10 26.97 10.01 -11.45
CA LEU A 10 27.93 10.83 -12.20
C LEU A 10 28.49 10.13 -13.45
N ILE A 11 28.57 8.79 -13.44
CA ILE A 11 29.06 8.00 -14.59
C ILE A 11 27.92 7.64 -15.54
N LEU A 12 26.81 7.12 -15.02
CA LEU A 12 25.71 6.62 -15.85
C LEU A 12 24.90 7.75 -16.50
N LEU A 13 24.76 8.92 -15.85
CA LEU A 13 23.98 10.03 -16.39
C LEU A 13 24.59 10.59 -17.69
N PRO A 14 25.90 10.95 -17.76
CA PRO A 14 26.52 11.36 -19.02
C PRO A 14 26.49 10.27 -20.10
N LEU A 15 26.74 9.01 -19.73
CA LEU A 15 26.67 7.87 -20.65
C LEU A 15 25.27 7.69 -21.24
N SER A 16 24.21 8.00 -20.47
CA SER A 16 22.83 7.92 -20.93
C SER A 16 22.53 8.98 -22.01
N PHE A 17 23.01 10.21 -21.84
CA PHE A 17 22.91 11.24 -22.86
C PHE A 17 23.70 10.91 -24.13
N ILE A 18 24.89 10.31 -23.99
CA ILE A 18 25.69 9.85 -25.14
C ILE A 18 24.97 8.73 -25.89
N SER A 19 24.41 7.74 -25.16
CA SER A 19 23.60 6.67 -25.72
C SER A 19 22.40 7.21 -26.51
N GLU A 20 21.71 8.20 -25.96
CA GLU A 20 20.58 8.86 -26.64
C GLU A 20 21.01 9.55 -27.94
N ARG A 21 22.12 10.29 -27.93
CA ARG A 21 22.66 10.95 -29.13
C ARG A 21 23.09 9.94 -30.18
N MET A 22 23.74 8.85 -29.77
CA MET A 22 24.11 7.74 -30.65
C MET A 22 22.89 7.08 -31.27
N ALA A 23 21.83 6.80 -30.50
CA ALA A 23 20.58 6.25 -31.02
C ALA A 23 19.96 7.16 -32.09
N ASN A 24 19.97 8.48 -31.87
CA ASN A 24 19.46 9.44 -32.85
C ASN A 24 20.32 9.53 -34.12
N ILE A 25 21.65 9.46 -33.98
CA ILE A 25 22.57 9.37 -35.12
C ILE A 25 22.30 8.09 -35.92
N PHE A 26 22.13 6.94 -35.28
CA PHE A 26 21.80 5.69 -35.98
C PHE A 26 20.46 5.76 -36.72
N LYS A 27 19.43 6.38 -36.14
CA LYS A 27 18.15 6.62 -36.85
C LYS A 27 18.32 7.48 -38.11
N LEU A 28 19.34 8.35 -38.16
CA LEU A 28 19.66 9.17 -39.31
C LEU A 28 20.57 8.45 -40.32
N LEU A 29 21.50 7.62 -39.87
CA LEU A 29 22.45 6.93 -40.76
C LEU A 29 21.90 5.64 -41.37
N LEU A 30 20.97 4.96 -40.69
CA LEU A 30 20.44 3.68 -41.18
C LEU A 30 19.57 3.91 -42.43
N PRO A 31 19.86 3.21 -43.55
CA PRO A 31 19.11 3.38 -44.78
C PRO A 31 17.67 2.88 -44.63
N SER A 32 16.72 3.72 -45.01
CA SER A 32 15.27 3.43 -44.96
C SER A 32 14.88 2.20 -45.79
N ARG A 33 15.68 1.81 -46.78
CA ARG A 33 15.49 0.59 -47.58
C ARG A 33 15.63 -0.71 -46.79
N LEU A 34 16.50 -0.74 -45.77
CA LEU A 34 16.75 -1.95 -44.97
C LEU A 34 15.93 -1.97 -43.68
N PHE A 35 15.77 -0.82 -43.03
CA PHE A 35 15.14 -0.74 -41.70
C PHE A 35 13.71 -0.15 -41.73
N GLY A 36 13.25 0.36 -42.87
CA GLY A 36 11.96 1.04 -43.02
C GLY A 36 11.97 2.47 -42.46
N ASN A 37 10.79 3.03 -42.26
CA ASN A 37 10.64 4.37 -41.66
C ASN A 37 10.92 4.32 -40.15
N LEU A 38 11.95 5.05 -39.70
CA LEU A 38 12.30 5.24 -38.29
C LEU A 38 12.15 6.68 -37.81
N ARG A 39 11.82 7.60 -38.73
CA ARG A 39 11.91 9.05 -38.50
C ARG A 39 10.54 9.69 -38.33
N HIS A 40 9.58 9.32 -39.17
CA HIS A 40 8.24 9.92 -39.18
C HIS A 40 7.24 9.00 -38.49
N LYS A 41 6.26 9.60 -37.81
CA LYS A 41 5.16 8.89 -37.16
C LYS A 41 4.20 8.35 -38.23
N GLU A 42 3.74 7.11 -38.05
CA GLU A 42 2.77 6.49 -38.95
C GLU A 42 1.35 6.69 -38.40
N GLU A 43 0.38 6.99 -39.27
CA GLU A 43 -1.02 7.21 -38.85
C GLU A 43 -1.72 5.92 -38.40
N SER A 44 -1.31 4.78 -38.97
CA SER A 44 -1.90 3.49 -38.66
C SER A 44 -1.21 2.84 -37.45
N TYR A 45 -2.01 2.46 -36.45
CA TYR A 45 -1.56 1.84 -35.19
C TYR A 45 -0.62 0.65 -35.39
N GLN A 46 -0.92 -0.24 -36.35
CA GLN A 46 -0.12 -1.45 -36.60
C GLN A 46 1.28 -1.13 -37.15
N TYR A 47 1.40 -0.08 -37.95
CA TYR A 47 2.68 0.37 -38.51
C TYR A 47 3.47 1.17 -37.50
N GLU A 48 2.79 1.99 -36.68
CA GLU A 48 3.42 2.73 -35.59
C GLU A 48 4.05 1.79 -34.56
N LYS A 49 3.33 0.73 -34.13
CA LYS A 49 3.88 -0.25 -33.19
C LYS A 49 5.11 -0.99 -33.73
N ARG A 50 5.12 -1.32 -35.03
CA ARG A 50 6.29 -1.93 -35.69
C ARG A 50 7.46 -0.95 -35.78
N ARG A 51 7.19 0.33 -35.99
CA ARG A 51 8.21 1.40 -35.96
C ARG A 51 8.79 1.58 -34.57
N GLU A 52 7.94 1.65 -33.55
CA GLU A 52 8.35 1.77 -32.14
C GLU A 52 9.29 0.63 -31.72
N LEU A 53 8.96 -0.62 -32.09
CA LEU A 53 9.82 -1.78 -31.82
C LEU A 53 11.19 -1.66 -32.50
N LYS A 54 11.26 -1.16 -33.74
CA LYS A 54 12.53 -0.95 -34.44
C LYS A 54 13.33 0.20 -33.83
N VAL A 55 12.67 1.29 -33.45
CA VAL A 55 13.28 2.44 -32.76
C VAL A 55 13.82 2.01 -31.40
N MET A 56 13.10 1.16 -30.68
CA MET A 56 13.55 0.55 -29.42
C MET A 56 14.78 -0.33 -29.64
N LEU A 57 14.79 -1.16 -30.68
CA LEU A 57 15.94 -2.01 -31.01
C LEU A 57 17.19 -1.19 -31.38
N VAL A 58 17.04 -0.12 -32.17
CA VAL A 58 18.15 0.80 -32.49
C VAL A 58 18.68 1.48 -31.23
N SER A 59 17.79 1.87 -30.31
CA SER A 59 18.17 2.50 -29.04
C SER A 59 18.89 1.50 -28.13
N LEU A 60 18.47 0.23 -28.12
CA LEU A 60 19.14 -0.86 -27.38
C LEU A 60 20.56 -1.12 -27.91
N LEU A 61 20.71 -1.20 -29.23
CA LEU A 61 22.01 -1.39 -29.86
C LEU A 61 22.95 -0.21 -29.61
N ALA A 62 22.43 1.02 -29.62
CA ALA A 62 23.22 2.21 -29.32
C ALA A 62 23.77 2.19 -27.88
N GLY A 63 22.94 1.84 -26.89
CA GLY A 63 23.39 1.70 -25.50
C GLY A 63 24.42 0.58 -25.36
N GLN A 64 24.23 -0.53 -26.06
CA GLN A 64 25.19 -1.63 -26.04
C GLN A 64 26.56 -1.25 -26.63
N LEU A 65 26.56 -0.50 -27.74
CA LEU A 65 27.78 0.01 -28.36
C LEU A 65 28.50 1.02 -27.47
N VAL A 66 27.77 1.91 -26.79
CA VAL A 66 28.36 2.87 -25.85
C VAL A 66 28.96 2.14 -24.65
N ALA A 67 28.27 1.16 -24.08
CA ALA A 67 28.77 0.40 -22.94
C ALA A 67 30.02 -0.44 -23.28
N PHE A 68 30.03 -1.15 -24.41
CA PHE A 68 31.22 -1.89 -24.85
C PHE A 68 32.35 -0.97 -25.33
N GLY A 69 32.04 0.13 -26.00
CA GLY A 69 33.06 1.09 -26.47
C GLY A 69 33.80 1.79 -25.33
N THR A 70 33.10 2.05 -24.23
CA THR A 70 33.67 2.69 -23.03
C THR A 70 34.18 1.70 -21.98
N GLY A 71 33.91 0.40 -22.15
CA GLY A 71 34.22 -0.61 -21.12
C GLY A 71 33.44 -0.37 -19.83
N ALA A 72 32.21 0.14 -19.94
CA ALA A 72 31.36 0.47 -18.80
C ALA A 72 30.72 -0.79 -18.22
N ASN A 73 31.48 -1.50 -17.39
CA ASN A 73 31.03 -2.68 -16.67
C ASN A 73 30.20 -2.28 -15.44
N LEU A 74 28.92 -2.67 -15.43
CA LEU A 74 27.99 -2.34 -14.34
C LEU A 74 28.55 -2.76 -12.97
N PHE A 75 29.10 -3.95 -12.87
CA PHE A 75 29.58 -4.50 -11.60
C PHE A 75 30.77 -3.71 -11.04
N GLU A 76 31.70 -3.27 -11.91
CA GLU A 76 32.82 -2.41 -11.50
C GLU A 76 32.39 -0.98 -11.14
N ILE A 77 31.36 -0.46 -11.82
CA ILE A 77 30.78 0.84 -11.51
C ILE A 77 30.11 0.80 -10.12
N PHE A 78 29.42 -0.29 -9.79
CA PHE A 78 28.80 -0.48 -8.48
C PHE A 78 29.81 -0.71 -7.35
N ASP A 79 30.89 -1.48 -7.60
CA ASP A 79 31.84 -1.84 -6.55
C ASP A 79 32.91 -0.76 -6.32
N GLY A 80 33.36 -0.08 -7.38
CA GLY A 80 34.53 0.79 -7.33
C GLY A 80 34.39 2.15 -8.01
N GLY A 81 33.23 2.50 -8.56
CA GLY A 81 32.98 3.81 -9.17
C GLY A 81 33.91 4.15 -10.33
N THR A 82 34.42 3.14 -11.04
CA THR A 82 35.33 3.31 -12.18
C THR A 82 34.83 2.52 -13.38
N PHE A 83 35.24 2.93 -14.57
CA PHE A 83 34.87 2.25 -15.82
C PHE A 83 36.06 2.25 -16.79
N GLY A 84 36.07 1.30 -17.73
CA GLY A 84 37.14 1.12 -18.71
C GLY A 84 37.63 -0.32 -18.83
N TRP A 85 38.20 -0.66 -19.98
CA TRP A 85 38.74 -2.00 -20.21
C TRP A 85 40.04 -2.23 -19.42
N ARG A 86 39.97 -3.10 -18.42
CA ARG A 86 41.15 -3.55 -17.63
C ARG A 86 41.63 -4.95 -17.99
N GLY A 87 40.86 -5.68 -18.82
CA GLY A 87 41.14 -7.03 -19.26
C GLY A 87 39.88 -7.72 -19.78
N PHE A 88 40.03 -8.89 -20.40
CA PHE A 88 38.88 -9.69 -20.86
C PHE A 88 38.39 -10.61 -19.74
N SER A 89 37.12 -10.48 -19.36
CA SER A 89 36.45 -11.33 -18.39
C SER A 89 34.98 -11.49 -18.78
N TRP A 90 34.42 -12.69 -18.59
CA TRP A 90 32.99 -12.92 -18.81
C TRP A 90 32.11 -12.04 -17.92
N ASN A 91 32.56 -11.71 -16.71
CA ASN A 91 31.86 -10.77 -15.83
C ASN A 91 31.85 -9.35 -16.41
N ALA A 92 32.94 -8.93 -17.06
CA ALA A 92 33.00 -7.63 -17.73
C ALA A 92 32.08 -7.58 -18.96
N VAL A 93 31.98 -8.67 -19.71
CA VAL A 93 31.04 -8.78 -20.85
C VAL A 93 29.59 -8.66 -20.38
N TRP A 94 29.21 -9.42 -19.34
CA TRP A 94 27.86 -9.34 -18.78
C TRP A 94 27.58 -7.98 -18.14
N GLY A 95 28.55 -7.39 -17.46
CA GLY A 95 28.42 -6.06 -16.88
C GLY A 95 28.22 -4.98 -17.94
N CYS A 96 28.98 -5.00 -19.04
CA CYS A 96 28.77 -4.11 -20.17
C CYS A 96 27.42 -4.35 -20.86
N PHE A 97 26.94 -5.60 -20.91
CA PHE A 97 25.61 -5.92 -21.40
C PHE A 97 24.51 -5.27 -20.55
N PHE A 98 24.56 -5.44 -19.22
CA PHE A 98 23.58 -4.82 -18.34
C PHE A 98 23.66 -3.29 -18.36
N THR A 99 24.86 -2.69 -18.36
CA THR A 99 25.00 -1.24 -18.52
C THR A 99 24.34 -0.77 -19.81
N GLY A 100 24.62 -1.42 -20.95
CA GLY A 100 24.02 -1.06 -22.23
C GLY A 100 22.49 -1.14 -22.22
N PHE A 101 21.94 -2.21 -21.63
CA PHE A 101 20.51 -2.40 -21.44
C PHE A 101 19.88 -1.25 -20.61
N PHE A 102 20.47 -0.90 -19.47
CA PHE A 102 19.96 0.17 -18.60
C PHE A 102 20.09 1.56 -19.21
N LEU A 103 21.19 1.84 -19.93
CA LEU A 103 21.37 3.10 -20.66
C LEU A 103 20.29 3.29 -21.74
N SER A 104 19.85 2.21 -22.38
CA SER A 104 18.79 2.25 -23.39
C SER A 104 17.38 2.31 -22.81
N TRP A 105 17.18 1.83 -21.59
CA TRP A 105 15.89 1.88 -20.92
C TRP A 105 15.65 3.20 -20.18
N GLY A 106 16.70 3.85 -19.68
CA GLY A 106 16.63 5.03 -18.81
C GLY A 106 15.64 6.11 -19.29
N SER A 107 15.90 6.78 -20.41
CA SER A 107 15.09 7.95 -20.78
C SER A 107 13.64 7.60 -21.15
N LYS A 108 13.42 6.56 -21.96
CA LYS A 108 12.08 6.17 -22.40
C LYS A 108 11.23 5.61 -21.26
N PHE A 109 11.82 4.84 -20.35
CA PHE A 109 11.13 4.33 -19.17
C PHE A 109 10.65 5.46 -18.26
N TRP A 110 11.51 6.45 -17.96
CA TRP A 110 11.13 7.57 -17.09
C TRP A 110 10.07 8.46 -17.71
N HIS A 111 10.13 8.70 -19.02
CA HIS A 111 9.08 9.44 -19.73
C HIS A 111 7.75 8.68 -19.75
N ASP A 112 7.75 7.41 -20.17
CA ASP A 112 6.54 6.60 -20.23
C ASP A 112 5.92 6.45 -18.82
N LEU A 113 6.74 6.37 -17.76
CA LEU A 113 6.28 6.36 -16.36
C LEU A 113 5.70 7.72 -15.92
N LEU A 114 6.36 8.83 -16.24
CA LEU A 114 5.87 10.18 -15.93
C LEU A 114 4.54 10.46 -16.61
N ASP A 115 4.40 10.09 -17.87
CA ASP A 115 3.17 10.25 -18.64
C ASP A 115 2.01 9.45 -18.00
N ILE A 116 2.26 8.19 -17.63
CA ILE A 116 1.29 7.36 -16.90
C ILE A 116 0.92 7.99 -15.56
N LEU A 117 1.88 8.49 -14.79
CA LEU A 117 1.62 9.13 -13.49
C LEU A 117 0.81 10.42 -13.64
N LEU A 118 1.11 11.23 -14.65
CA LEU A 118 0.36 12.44 -14.98
C LEU A 118 -1.06 12.12 -15.44
N GLU A 119 -1.22 11.08 -16.26
CA GLU A 119 -2.54 10.60 -16.69
C GLU A 119 -3.37 10.09 -15.51
N VAL A 120 -2.78 9.29 -14.62
CA VAL A 120 -3.44 8.82 -13.39
C VAL A 120 -3.83 10.00 -12.50
N LYS A 121 -2.95 10.99 -12.34
CA LYS A 121 -3.23 12.21 -11.55
C LYS A 121 -4.39 13.01 -12.15
N ASN A 122 -4.38 13.23 -13.46
CA ASN A 122 -5.43 13.96 -14.16
C ASN A 122 -6.77 13.22 -14.11
N THR A 123 -6.75 11.89 -14.27
CA THR A 123 -7.94 11.03 -14.17
C THR A 123 -8.53 11.05 -12.76
N LYS A 124 -7.68 10.93 -11.72
CA LYS A 124 -8.12 11.07 -10.32
C LYS A 124 -8.75 12.44 -10.06
N LYS A 125 -8.15 13.52 -10.57
CA LYS A 125 -8.68 14.88 -10.44
C LYS A 125 -10.05 15.01 -11.11
N ALA A 126 -10.22 14.48 -12.33
CA ALA A 126 -11.49 14.50 -13.04
C ALA A 126 -12.57 13.69 -12.31
N LEU A 127 -12.24 12.49 -11.82
CA LEU A 127 -13.16 11.65 -11.04
C LEU A 127 -13.64 12.36 -9.77
N ASN A 128 -12.74 13.01 -9.04
CA ASN A 128 -13.09 13.79 -7.85
C ASN A 128 -14.00 14.97 -8.17
N GLN A 129 -13.76 15.69 -9.27
CA GLN A 129 -14.62 16.80 -9.71
C GLN A 129 -16.03 16.32 -10.06
N THR A 130 -16.16 15.20 -10.79
CA THR A 130 -17.46 14.59 -11.10
C THR A 130 -18.19 14.18 -9.82
N ARG A 131 -17.51 13.52 -8.89
CA ARG A 131 -18.09 13.11 -7.61
C ARG A 131 -18.56 14.31 -6.77
N GLN A 132 -17.80 15.41 -6.75
CA GLN A 132 -18.21 16.65 -6.08
C GLN A 132 -19.43 17.28 -6.74
N ALA A 133 -19.52 17.26 -8.08
CA ALA A 133 -20.68 17.77 -8.81
C ALA A 133 -21.94 16.92 -8.51
N GLU A 134 -21.82 15.59 -8.47
CA GLU A 134 -22.92 14.69 -8.09
C GLU A 134 -23.41 14.93 -6.66
N VAL A 135 -22.49 15.16 -5.70
CA VAL A 135 -22.85 15.49 -4.32
C VAL A 135 -23.58 16.83 -4.26
N LYS A 136 -23.10 17.86 -4.95
CA LYS A 136 -23.78 19.17 -5.03
C LYS A 136 -25.16 19.06 -5.65
N LEU A 137 -25.32 18.25 -6.70
CA LEU A 137 -26.61 18.01 -7.35
C LEU A 137 -27.60 17.38 -6.34
N LYS A 138 -27.18 16.30 -5.66
CA LYS A 138 -28.00 15.64 -4.64
C LYS A 138 -28.35 16.57 -3.48
N GLN A 139 -27.42 17.40 -3.02
CA GLN A 139 -27.70 18.42 -1.99
C GLN A 139 -28.71 19.46 -2.47
N THR A 140 -28.62 19.88 -3.73
CA THR A 140 -29.55 20.84 -4.33
C THR A 140 -30.94 20.23 -4.50
N GLU A 141 -31.03 18.96 -4.88
CA GLU A 141 -32.29 18.20 -4.94
C GLU A 141 -32.92 18.06 -3.55
N ILE A 142 -32.14 17.68 -2.54
CA ILE A 142 -32.60 17.60 -1.15
C ILE A 142 -33.08 18.97 -0.66
N ALA A 143 -32.34 20.06 -0.94
CA ALA A 143 -32.75 21.41 -0.57
C ALA A 143 -34.07 21.83 -1.22
N ARG A 144 -34.28 21.50 -2.51
CA ARG A 144 -35.55 21.75 -3.21
C ARG A 144 -36.72 20.93 -2.65
N GLU A 145 -36.47 19.69 -2.24
CA GLU A 145 -37.49 18.86 -1.60
C GLU A 145 -37.83 19.34 -0.19
N ILE A 146 -36.84 19.84 0.57
CA ILE A 146 -37.05 20.51 1.86
C ILE A 146 -37.85 21.81 1.69
N GLU A 147 -37.54 22.61 0.66
CA GLU A 147 -38.25 23.85 0.35
C GLU A 147 -39.73 23.60 -0.03
N LYS A 148 -40.01 22.49 -0.75
CA LYS A 148 -41.38 22.04 -1.03
C LYS A 148 -42.13 21.49 0.19
N GLY A 149 -41.43 21.20 1.29
CA GLY A 149 -41.96 20.53 2.48
C GLY A 149 -42.53 21.43 3.59
N GLY A 150 -42.36 22.75 3.53
CA GLY A 150 -42.95 23.70 4.49
C GLY A 150 -42.15 23.93 5.79
N LEU A 151 -42.07 25.21 6.17
CA LEU A 151 -41.22 25.87 7.18
C LEU A 151 -41.44 25.48 8.66
N GLU A 152 -40.35 25.39 9.45
CA GLU A 152 -40.08 26.34 10.56
C GLU A 152 -38.63 26.29 11.10
N HIS A 153 -38.09 27.49 11.32
CA HIS A 153 -37.08 27.90 12.31
C HIS A 153 -35.57 27.97 11.98
N MET A 154 -35.13 29.25 12.01
CA MET A 154 -33.84 29.82 12.44
C MET A 154 -32.73 30.04 11.39
N MET A 155 -32.54 31.32 11.06
CA MET A 155 -31.43 31.88 10.26
C MET A 155 -30.11 31.84 11.05
N PRO A 156 -28.94 31.64 10.40
CA PRO A 156 -27.67 32.09 10.94
C PRO A 156 -27.14 33.35 10.22
N GLU A 157 -26.55 34.24 11.02
CA GLU A 157 -25.79 35.44 10.68
C GLU A 157 -24.40 35.14 10.05
N PRO A 158 -23.66 36.14 9.50
CA PRO A 158 -22.73 35.93 8.40
C PRO A 158 -21.35 35.40 8.79
N ALA A 159 -20.71 34.81 7.77
CA ALA A 159 -19.50 34.00 7.78
C ALA A 159 -18.30 34.60 8.52
N THR A 160 -17.75 33.78 9.43
CA THR A 160 -16.32 33.80 9.78
C THR A 160 -15.65 32.58 9.18
N ASP A 161 -14.47 32.80 8.61
CA ASP A 161 -13.60 31.81 8.00
C ASP A 161 -13.07 30.81 9.04
N THR A 162 -13.85 29.76 9.28
CA THR A 162 -13.40 28.53 9.92
C THR A 162 -13.95 27.37 9.11
N THR A 163 -13.07 26.58 8.49
CA THR A 163 -13.47 25.26 7.97
C THR A 163 -14.12 24.49 9.13
N PRO A 164 -15.39 24.06 9.03
CA PRO A 164 -16.04 23.41 10.17
C PRO A 164 -15.28 22.15 10.52
N ALA A 165 -14.79 22.05 11.76
CA ALA A 165 -14.17 20.86 12.29
C ALA A 165 -15.10 19.66 12.02
N LYS A 166 -14.56 18.60 11.42
CA LYS A 166 -15.34 17.43 11.03
C LYS A 166 -15.99 16.86 12.30
N ALA A 167 -17.30 16.62 12.26
CA ALA A 167 -17.99 16.09 13.43
C ALA A 167 -17.40 14.71 13.80
N ARG A 168 -17.13 14.50 15.09
CA ARG A 168 -16.69 13.21 15.62
C ARG A 168 -17.62 12.08 15.16
N PRO A 169 -17.10 10.98 14.61
CA PRO A 169 -17.95 9.86 14.23
C PRO A 169 -18.69 9.26 15.43
N LYS A 170 -19.88 8.72 15.17
CA LYS A 170 -20.65 8.01 16.20
C LYS A 170 -20.03 6.65 16.49
N GLU A 171 -20.17 6.20 17.74
CA GLU A 171 -19.74 4.88 18.14
C GLU A 171 -20.51 3.78 17.38
N ASP A 172 -19.80 2.73 16.99
CA ASP A 172 -20.35 1.54 16.35
C ASP A 172 -20.78 0.53 17.43
N PRO A 173 -22.08 0.22 17.55
CA PRO A 173 -22.58 -0.67 18.60
C PRO A 173 -21.98 -2.09 18.52
N HIS A 174 -21.63 -2.55 17.31
CA HIS A 174 -21.01 -3.86 17.13
C HIS A 174 -19.59 -3.89 17.71
N THR A 175 -18.85 -2.80 17.56
CA THR A 175 -17.51 -2.63 18.14
C THR A 175 -17.59 -2.65 19.66
N LEU A 176 -18.45 -1.82 20.26
CA LEU A 176 -18.63 -1.79 21.72
C LEU A 176 -18.96 -3.18 22.27
N LYS A 177 -19.86 -3.92 21.62
CA LYS A 177 -20.23 -5.29 22.04
C LYS A 177 -19.06 -6.28 21.93
N ARG A 178 -18.20 -6.15 20.92
CA ARG A 178 -17.05 -7.05 20.72
C ARG A 178 -15.90 -6.74 21.67
N LEU A 179 -15.65 -5.47 21.99
CA LEU A 179 -14.64 -5.10 22.97
C LEU A 179 -14.91 -5.73 24.34
N GLN A 180 -16.18 -5.91 24.71
CA GLN A 180 -16.55 -6.62 25.95
C GLN A 180 -16.19 -8.11 25.97
N LYS A 181 -15.88 -8.72 24.81
CA LYS A 181 -15.41 -10.10 24.72
C LYS A 181 -13.90 -10.24 24.88
N LEU A 182 -13.15 -9.14 24.95
CA LEU A 182 -11.72 -9.23 25.24
C LEU A 182 -11.49 -9.73 26.66
N HIS A 183 -10.26 -10.17 26.91
CA HIS A 183 -9.77 -10.45 28.26
C HIS A 183 -10.08 -9.24 29.17
N PRO A 184 -10.58 -9.43 30.40
CA PRO A 184 -10.95 -8.33 31.31
C PRO A 184 -9.88 -7.23 31.42
N ASP A 185 -8.61 -7.63 31.54
CA ASP A 185 -7.46 -6.72 31.65
C ASP A 185 -7.24 -5.81 30.42
N LEU A 186 -7.87 -6.11 29.27
CA LEU A 186 -7.74 -5.33 28.04
C LEU A 186 -8.98 -4.48 27.71
N ARG A 187 -10.13 -4.72 28.35
CA ARG A 187 -11.42 -4.11 27.92
C ARG A 187 -11.41 -2.60 28.04
N GLU A 188 -10.94 -2.07 29.17
CA GLU A 188 -10.87 -0.63 29.42
C GLU A 188 -9.88 0.06 28.46
N GLU A 189 -8.69 -0.52 28.30
CA GLU A 189 -7.67 0.01 27.40
C GLU A 189 -8.14 -0.02 25.94
N ALA A 190 -8.74 -1.12 25.50
CA ALA A 190 -9.25 -1.25 24.13
C ALA A 190 -10.41 -0.29 23.85
N LEU A 191 -11.27 -0.02 24.84
CA LEU A 191 -12.28 1.03 24.75
C LEU A 191 -11.62 2.40 24.60
N LYS A 192 -10.59 2.70 25.39
CA LYS A 192 -9.86 3.97 25.28
C LYS A 192 -9.19 4.14 23.91
N ILE A 193 -8.51 3.12 23.41
CA ILE A 193 -7.94 3.09 22.05
C ILE A 193 -9.03 3.39 21.02
N TYR A 194 -10.19 2.75 21.14
CA TYR A 194 -11.31 3.00 20.23
C TYR A 194 -11.80 4.46 20.29
N GLN A 195 -11.90 5.06 21.48
CA GLN A 195 -12.26 6.48 21.61
C GLN A 195 -11.20 7.38 20.97
N ASP A 196 -9.91 7.12 21.17
CA ASP A 196 -8.82 7.89 20.58
C ASP A 196 -8.83 7.83 19.03
N VAL A 197 -9.20 6.67 18.47
CA VAL A 197 -9.40 6.53 17.01
C VAL A 197 -10.58 7.39 16.52
N LEU A 198 -11.70 7.40 17.26
CA LEU A 198 -12.85 8.25 16.92
C LEU A 198 -12.52 9.74 17.06
N ASP A 199 -11.68 10.12 18.02
CA ASP A 199 -11.24 11.50 18.23
C ASP A 199 -10.33 12.00 17.11
N ARG A 200 -9.71 11.08 16.36
CA ARG A 200 -9.02 11.36 15.09
C ARG A 200 -9.96 11.38 13.88
N HIS A 201 -11.27 11.37 14.10
CA HIS A 201 -12.28 11.36 13.03
C HIS A 201 -12.31 10.10 12.15
N ILE A 202 -11.64 9.03 12.58
CA ILE A 202 -11.61 7.75 11.85
C ILE A 202 -12.69 6.83 12.40
N SER A 203 -13.51 6.27 11.49
CA SER A 203 -14.53 5.28 11.86
C SER A 203 -14.01 3.88 11.63
N ILE A 204 -13.96 3.06 12.68
CA ILE A 204 -13.58 1.63 12.57
C ILE A 204 -14.67 0.71 13.09
N ARG A 205 -14.67 -0.53 12.58
CA ARG A 205 -15.39 -1.65 13.16
C ARG A 205 -14.41 -2.71 13.63
N VAL A 206 -14.48 -3.06 14.91
CA VAL A 206 -13.85 -4.29 15.40
C VAL A 206 -14.64 -5.49 14.84
N THR A 207 -13.96 -6.37 14.13
CA THR A 207 -14.55 -7.53 13.46
C THR A 207 -14.47 -8.79 14.31
N ASP A 208 -13.35 -8.98 15.00
CA ASP A 208 -13.10 -10.18 15.81
C ASP A 208 -12.29 -9.84 17.08
N THR A 209 -12.50 -10.62 18.14
CA THR A 209 -11.90 -10.44 19.47
C THR A 209 -11.62 -11.80 20.10
N LEU A 210 -12.53 -12.32 20.93
CA LEU A 210 -12.47 -13.70 21.43
C LEU A 210 -13.09 -14.67 20.43
N ARG A 211 -12.33 -15.72 20.12
CA ARG A 211 -12.74 -16.85 19.29
C ARG A 211 -12.54 -18.15 20.05
N THR A 212 -13.56 -18.99 20.15
CA THR A 212 -13.44 -20.26 20.87
C THR A 212 -12.45 -21.21 20.17
N PHE A 213 -12.01 -22.25 20.88
CA PHE A 213 -11.13 -23.26 20.31
C PHE A 213 -11.81 -24.00 19.15
N GLU A 214 -13.11 -24.26 19.26
CA GLU A 214 -13.92 -24.88 18.21
C GLU A 214 -14.03 -23.97 16.98
N GLU A 215 -14.32 -22.68 17.18
CA GLU A 215 -14.39 -21.70 16.09
C GLU A 215 -13.04 -21.58 15.36
N GLN A 216 -11.92 -21.60 16.11
CA GLN A 216 -10.58 -21.56 15.52
C GLN A 216 -10.26 -22.84 14.73
N GLU A 217 -10.63 -24.01 15.23
CA GLU A 217 -10.42 -25.26 14.49
C GLU A 217 -11.25 -25.29 13.20
N ALA A 218 -12.48 -24.79 13.25
CA ALA A 218 -13.32 -24.63 12.06
C ALA A 218 -12.71 -23.64 11.04
N LEU A 219 -12.08 -22.55 11.49
CA LEU A 219 -11.34 -21.65 10.58
C LEU A 219 -10.08 -22.31 10.00
N TYR A 220 -9.34 -23.07 10.81
CA TYR A 220 -8.16 -23.80 10.36
C TYR A 220 -8.49 -24.87 9.32
N ALA A 221 -9.66 -25.52 9.43
CA ALA A 221 -10.15 -26.51 8.48
C ALA A 221 -10.37 -25.96 7.06
N LYS A 222 -10.69 -24.67 6.90
CA LYS A 222 -10.95 -24.04 5.59
C LYS A 222 -9.73 -24.08 4.68
N GLY A 223 -9.93 -24.57 3.46
CA GLY A 223 -8.86 -24.79 2.48
C GLY A 223 -7.94 -25.97 2.79
N ARG A 224 -8.27 -26.78 3.81
CA ARG A 224 -7.54 -28.01 4.19
C ARG A 224 -8.45 -29.22 4.17
N THR A 225 -9.37 -29.30 5.13
CA THR A 225 -10.36 -30.38 5.27
C THR A 225 -11.78 -29.92 4.92
N GLN A 226 -12.01 -28.61 4.81
CA GLN A 226 -13.24 -28.00 4.32
C GLN A 226 -12.95 -27.09 3.11
N PRO A 227 -13.92 -26.90 2.19
CA PRO A 227 -13.77 -25.96 1.07
C PRO A 227 -13.54 -24.52 1.54
N GLY A 228 -12.84 -23.72 0.73
CA GLY A 228 -12.61 -22.30 0.96
C GLY A 228 -11.13 -21.91 0.89
N ARG A 229 -10.85 -20.62 1.05
CA ARG A 229 -9.48 -20.10 1.14
C ARG A 229 -8.92 -20.39 2.53
N ILE A 230 -7.62 -20.69 2.62
CA ILE A 230 -6.90 -20.69 3.89
C ILE A 230 -6.96 -19.27 4.46
N VAL A 231 -7.58 -19.11 5.64
CA VAL A 231 -7.73 -17.82 6.34
C VAL A 231 -6.89 -17.74 7.60
N THR A 232 -6.33 -18.86 8.07
CA THR A 232 -5.43 -18.90 9.22
C THR A 232 -4.45 -20.07 9.12
N HIS A 233 -3.29 -19.90 9.76
CA HIS A 233 -2.30 -20.96 9.96
C HIS A 233 -2.25 -21.50 11.39
N ALA A 234 -2.94 -20.84 12.33
CA ALA A 234 -3.01 -21.24 13.74
C ALA A 234 -4.12 -22.27 13.96
N ARG A 235 -3.82 -23.37 14.65
CA ARG A 235 -4.82 -24.33 15.16
C ARG A 235 -5.52 -23.80 16.42
N ALA A 236 -6.50 -24.54 16.91
CA ALA A 236 -7.13 -24.26 18.19
C ALA A 236 -6.10 -24.10 19.33
N GLY A 237 -6.11 -22.95 20.00
CA GLY A 237 -5.18 -22.60 21.08
C GLY A 237 -3.85 -22.02 20.63
N GLU A 238 -3.60 -21.92 19.32
CA GLU A 238 -2.39 -21.30 18.75
C GLU A 238 -2.61 -19.84 18.32
N SER A 239 -3.81 -19.29 18.49
CA SER A 239 -4.15 -17.89 18.21
C SER A 239 -4.41 -17.11 19.49
N TYR A 240 -3.95 -15.86 19.57
CA TYR A 240 -4.27 -14.98 20.71
C TYR A 240 -5.76 -14.61 20.79
N HIS A 241 -6.51 -14.72 19.69
CA HIS A 241 -7.98 -14.63 19.73
C HIS A 241 -8.59 -15.72 20.62
N ASN A 242 -7.93 -16.87 20.81
CA ASN A 242 -8.42 -17.93 21.69
C ASN A 242 -8.38 -17.59 23.17
N TYR A 243 -7.66 -16.54 23.53
CA TYR A 243 -7.48 -16.09 24.91
C TYR A 243 -8.04 -14.69 25.14
N GLY A 244 -8.73 -14.11 24.16
CA GLY A 244 -9.27 -12.75 24.23
C GLY A 244 -8.19 -11.66 24.20
N LEU A 245 -7.01 -11.98 23.64
CA LEU A 245 -5.84 -11.10 23.60
C LEU A 245 -5.55 -10.53 22.20
N GLY A 246 -6.43 -10.78 21.23
CA GLY A 246 -6.33 -10.30 19.85
C GLY A 246 -7.55 -9.48 19.43
N VAL A 247 -7.34 -8.50 18.55
CA VAL A 247 -8.37 -7.63 17.97
C VAL A 247 -8.13 -7.54 16.47
N ASP A 248 -9.17 -7.82 15.68
CA ASP A 248 -9.18 -7.53 14.25
C ASP A 248 -10.10 -6.34 13.96
N PHE A 249 -9.71 -5.47 13.04
CA PHE A 249 -10.53 -4.32 12.64
C PHE A 249 -10.66 -4.14 11.12
N CYS A 250 -11.62 -3.31 10.73
CA CYS A 250 -11.74 -2.75 9.39
C CYS A 250 -12.24 -1.30 9.44
N LEU A 251 -12.06 -0.57 8.36
CA LEU A 251 -12.55 0.81 8.22
C LEU A 251 -14.06 0.80 7.96
N LEU A 252 -14.79 1.72 8.59
CA LEU A 252 -16.20 1.99 8.28
C LEU A 252 -16.30 3.16 7.31
N LEU A 253 -16.99 2.94 6.19
CA LEU A 253 -17.15 3.97 5.18
C LEU A 253 -18.17 5.02 5.64
N ASN A 254 -17.69 6.23 5.93
CA ASN A 254 -18.39 7.48 6.28
C ASN A 254 -19.94 7.38 6.30
N GLY A 255 -20.51 7.17 7.49
CA GLY A 255 -21.96 7.20 7.73
C GLY A 255 -22.76 6.01 7.20
N SER A 256 -22.11 4.99 6.64
CA SER A 256 -22.74 3.78 6.12
C SER A 256 -22.46 2.56 7.00
N ARG A 257 -23.25 1.49 6.84
CA ARG A 257 -22.97 0.18 7.43
C ARG A 257 -21.87 -0.60 6.69
N GLN A 258 -21.31 -0.04 5.62
CA GLN A 258 -20.32 -0.70 4.77
C GLN A 258 -18.93 -0.62 5.40
N VAL A 259 -18.17 -1.70 5.19
CA VAL A 259 -16.81 -1.87 5.73
C VAL A 259 -15.81 -2.00 4.59
N SER A 260 -14.57 -1.59 4.84
CA SER A 260 -13.45 -1.73 3.91
C SER A 260 -12.20 -2.26 4.61
N TRP A 261 -11.47 -3.13 3.90
CA TRP A 261 -10.12 -3.58 4.26
C TRP A 261 -9.02 -2.91 3.43
N ASP A 262 -9.38 -1.88 2.65
CA ASP A 262 -8.44 -1.11 1.86
C ASP A 262 -7.65 -0.16 2.78
N ARG A 263 -6.34 -0.41 2.87
CA ARG A 263 -5.41 0.32 3.73
C ARG A 263 -4.96 1.66 3.15
N THR A 264 -5.36 1.97 1.91
CA THR A 264 -4.96 3.19 1.19
C THR A 264 -6.03 4.28 1.23
N LEU A 265 -7.12 4.04 1.97
CA LEU A 265 -8.21 4.99 2.12
C LEU A 265 -7.82 6.12 3.07
N ASP A 266 -8.20 7.32 2.66
CA ASP A 266 -8.20 8.57 3.40
C ASP A 266 -9.68 9.01 3.46
N LEU A 267 -10.39 8.61 4.53
CA LEU A 267 -11.83 8.90 4.68
C LEU A 267 -12.07 10.20 5.45
N ASP A 268 -11.09 10.61 6.25
CA ASP A 268 -11.15 11.80 7.07
C ASP A 268 -10.73 13.07 6.27
N GLY A 269 -9.95 12.91 5.20
CA GLY A 269 -9.55 13.93 4.23
C GLY A 269 -8.25 14.65 4.59
N ASP A 270 -7.44 14.09 5.49
CA ASP A 270 -6.24 14.71 6.04
C ASP A 270 -4.95 14.43 5.25
N GLN A 271 -5.06 13.65 4.15
CA GLN A 271 -3.96 13.19 3.29
C GLN A 271 -3.07 12.10 3.90
N LEU A 272 -3.48 11.51 5.01
CA LEU A 272 -2.91 10.28 5.58
C LEU A 272 -3.85 9.10 5.30
N HIS A 273 -3.32 7.88 5.40
CA HIS A 273 -4.18 6.71 5.33
C HIS A 273 -4.75 6.42 6.73
N ASP A 274 -6.08 6.40 6.86
CA ASP A 274 -6.78 6.08 8.11
C ASP A 274 -6.25 4.79 8.77
N TRP A 275 -5.89 3.80 7.95
CA TRP A 275 -5.36 2.52 8.42
C TRP A 275 -4.05 2.68 9.19
N ASP A 276 -3.13 3.48 8.64
CA ASP A 276 -1.80 3.68 9.22
C ASP A 276 -1.90 4.50 10.53
N GLU A 277 -2.88 5.40 10.61
CA GLU A 277 -3.19 6.12 11.84
C GLU A 277 -3.77 5.24 12.94
N VAL A 278 -4.73 4.36 12.61
CA VAL A 278 -5.25 3.37 13.57
C VAL A 278 -4.10 2.51 14.10
N VAL A 279 -3.20 2.06 13.22
CA VAL A 279 -1.99 1.33 13.61
C VAL A 279 -1.12 2.14 14.56
N ALA A 280 -0.91 3.43 14.30
CA ALA A 280 -0.15 4.30 15.17
C ALA A 280 -0.77 4.43 16.57
N VAL A 281 -2.11 4.54 16.66
CA VAL A 281 -2.82 4.59 17.95
C VAL A 281 -2.62 3.27 18.72
N PHE A 282 -2.88 2.11 18.11
CA PHE A 282 -2.69 0.83 18.80
C PHE A 282 -1.24 0.63 19.27
N LYS A 283 -0.26 0.95 18.43
CA LYS A 283 1.17 0.87 18.79
C LYS A 283 1.53 1.80 19.94
N HIS A 284 0.92 2.99 20.02
CA HIS A 284 1.12 3.92 21.14
C HIS A 284 0.75 3.29 22.48
N TYR A 285 -0.28 2.44 22.52
CA TYR A 285 -0.70 1.66 23.70
C TYR A 285 0.08 0.35 23.90
N GLY A 286 1.13 0.11 23.10
CA GLY A 286 1.98 -1.07 23.21
C GLY A 286 1.36 -2.35 22.63
N TRP A 287 0.37 -2.24 21.74
CA TRP A 287 -0.13 -3.40 21.00
C TRP A 287 0.80 -3.74 19.84
N GLU A 288 1.01 -5.04 19.61
CA GLU A 288 1.75 -5.57 18.47
C GLU A 288 0.83 -5.62 17.25
N TRP A 289 1.32 -5.23 16.08
CA TRP A 289 0.55 -5.21 14.84
C TRP A 289 0.95 -6.35 13.90
N GLY A 290 -0.02 -7.10 13.38
CA GLY A 290 0.22 -8.22 12.47
C GLY A 290 0.80 -7.83 11.11
N GLY A 291 0.72 -6.55 10.72
CA GLY A 291 1.39 -6.01 9.53
C GLY A 291 2.92 -5.92 9.64
N ASP A 292 3.46 -5.93 10.86
CA ASP A 292 4.90 -5.93 11.13
C ASP A 292 5.52 -7.33 11.06
N TRP A 293 4.71 -8.39 11.00
CA TRP A 293 5.22 -9.76 10.93
C TRP A 293 6.04 -9.99 9.65
N THR A 294 7.15 -10.71 9.79
CA THR A 294 8.06 -11.02 8.67
C THR A 294 7.45 -11.96 7.62
N ARG A 295 6.49 -12.80 8.04
CA ARG A 295 5.79 -13.77 7.20
C ARG A 295 4.31 -13.74 7.56
N PHE A 296 3.45 -14.03 6.59
CA PHE A 296 1.99 -14.09 6.78
C PHE A 296 1.41 -12.84 7.47
N LYS A 297 1.74 -11.67 6.92
CA LYS A 297 1.25 -10.39 7.43
C LYS A 297 -0.26 -10.38 7.53
N ASP A 298 -0.76 -10.11 8.73
CA ASP A 298 -2.19 -10.00 9.02
C ASP A 298 -2.50 -8.55 9.38
N TYR A 299 -2.81 -7.75 8.35
CA TYR A 299 -2.94 -6.31 8.52
C TYR A 299 -4.09 -5.88 9.44
N PRO A 300 -5.25 -6.57 9.48
CA PRO A 300 -6.31 -6.26 10.44
C PRO A 300 -5.95 -6.50 11.90
N HIS A 301 -4.91 -7.30 12.17
CA HIS A 301 -4.69 -7.91 13.46
C HIS A 301 -3.83 -7.07 14.40
N PHE A 302 -4.28 -6.94 15.65
CA PHE A 302 -3.47 -6.49 16.77
C PHE A 302 -3.52 -7.49 17.93
N GLN A 303 -2.44 -7.59 18.70
CA GLN A 303 -2.40 -8.42 19.90
C GLN A 303 -1.65 -7.74 21.05
N LYS A 304 -2.05 -8.05 22.29
CA LYS A 304 -1.31 -7.68 23.50
C LYS A 304 -1.14 -8.91 24.38
N THR A 305 0.08 -9.44 24.40
CA THR A 305 0.38 -10.80 24.88
C THR A 305 0.77 -10.84 26.35
N PHE A 306 1.09 -9.68 26.95
CA PHE A 306 1.70 -9.58 28.29
C PHE A 306 2.97 -10.45 28.44
N GLY A 307 3.69 -10.68 27.33
CA GLY A 307 4.89 -11.52 27.30
C GLY A 307 4.62 -13.03 27.25
N HIS A 308 3.36 -13.46 27.22
CA HIS A 308 3.00 -14.88 27.19
C HIS A 308 2.92 -15.41 25.76
N SER A 309 3.53 -16.57 25.52
CA SER A 309 3.31 -17.31 24.27
C SER A 309 1.97 -18.05 24.29
N THR A 310 1.39 -18.30 23.12
CA THR A 310 0.16 -19.11 22.99
C THR A 310 0.32 -20.51 23.57
N ALA A 311 1.51 -21.10 23.53
CA ALA A 311 1.81 -22.39 24.17
C ALA A 311 1.74 -22.32 25.71
N ALA A 312 2.18 -21.21 26.32
CA ALA A 312 2.05 -20.99 27.76
C ALA A 312 0.60 -20.79 28.17
N LEU A 313 -0.13 -19.96 27.42
CA LEU A 313 -1.57 -19.73 27.62
C LEU A 313 -2.37 -21.03 27.47
N ARG A 314 -2.01 -21.87 26.50
CA ARG A 314 -2.65 -23.18 26.30
C ARG A 314 -2.50 -24.09 27.51
N LYS A 315 -1.29 -24.15 28.09
CA LYS A 315 -1.04 -24.96 29.31
C LYS A 315 -1.88 -24.49 30.49
N LEU A 316 -2.03 -23.17 30.67
CA LEU A 316 -2.86 -22.61 31.73
C LEU A 316 -4.35 -22.93 31.52
N HIS A 317 -4.83 -22.79 30.28
CA HIS A 317 -6.18 -23.17 29.90
C HIS A 317 -6.45 -24.65 30.19
N ASP A 318 -5.58 -25.54 29.72
CA ASP A 318 -5.73 -27.00 29.90
C ASP A 318 -5.59 -27.42 31.38
N ALA A 319 -4.88 -26.64 32.19
CA ALA A 319 -4.79 -26.80 33.64
C ALA A 319 -5.98 -26.20 34.41
N GLY A 320 -6.99 -25.65 33.72
CA GLY A 320 -8.17 -25.04 34.34
C GLY A 320 -7.87 -23.76 35.11
N LYS A 321 -6.75 -23.07 34.83
CA LYS A 321 -6.40 -21.79 35.44
C LYS A 321 -7.15 -20.65 34.77
N LEU A 322 -8.46 -20.67 34.95
CA LEU A 322 -9.40 -19.74 34.33
C LEU A 322 -10.07 -18.85 35.40
N THR A 323 -10.43 -17.64 35.01
CA THR A 323 -11.34 -16.77 35.76
C THR A 323 -12.76 -17.34 35.74
N ASP A 324 -13.65 -16.79 36.56
CA ASP A 324 -15.07 -17.15 36.55
C ASP A 324 -15.70 -16.96 35.16
N ASP A 325 -15.30 -15.90 34.45
CA ASP A 325 -15.70 -15.61 33.07
C ASP A 325 -14.99 -16.47 31.99
N HIS A 326 -14.27 -17.52 32.40
CA HIS A 326 -13.57 -18.49 31.53
C HIS A 326 -12.39 -17.93 30.70
N TYR A 327 -11.74 -16.86 31.18
CA TYR A 327 -10.50 -16.36 30.59
C TYR A 327 -9.28 -16.94 31.30
N VAL A 328 -8.16 -17.13 30.61
CA VAL A 328 -6.92 -17.60 31.24
C VAL A 328 -6.41 -16.57 32.22
N ILE A 329 -6.15 -16.98 33.47
CA ILE A 329 -5.54 -16.10 34.47
C ILE A 329 -4.10 -15.81 34.03
N LEU A 330 -3.84 -14.55 33.67
CA LEU A 330 -2.52 -14.12 33.20
C LEU A 330 -1.56 -14.00 34.39
N PRO A 331 -0.44 -14.74 34.40
CA PRO A 331 0.60 -14.53 35.39
C PRO A 331 1.17 -13.11 35.26
N GLN A 332 1.31 -12.42 36.39
CA GLN A 332 2.05 -11.17 36.45
C GLN A 332 3.51 -11.45 36.09
N SER A 333 4.09 -10.60 35.23
CA SER A 333 5.48 -10.74 34.75
C SER A 333 6.49 -10.16 35.72
#